data_AF-A0A960R148-F1
#
_entry.id   AF-A0A960R148-F1
#
_cell.length_a   1.000
_cell.length_b   1.000
_cell.length_c   1.000
_cell.angle_alpha   90.00
_cell.angle_beta   90.00
_cell.angle_gamma   90.00
#
_symmetry.space_group_name_H-M   'P 1'
#
loop_
_entity.id
_entity.type
_entity.pdbx_description
1 polymer ?
#
loop_
_entity_poly.entity_id
_entity_poly.type
_entity_poly.pdbx_seq_one_letter_code
_entity_poly.pdbx_strand_id
1 'polypeptide(L)' 'MQYYKRGSDTIYDCTYHLVWITKYRYKVLVGDIGNRARDLIQEICRDNGVEIIRGKILADH' A
#
# COMPACT_ATOMS: atom_id res chain seq x y z
N MET A 1 1.59 -14.13 15.53
CA MET A 1 0.64 -13.50 16.46
C MET A 1 -0.34 -12.70 15.63
N GLN A 2 -1.63 -13.06 15.62
CA GLN A 2 -2.65 -12.31 14.87
C GLN A 2 -2.99 -11.04 15.65
N TYR A 3 -2.71 -9.88 15.05
CA TYR A 3 -3.04 -8.57 15.61
C TYR A 3 -4.50 -8.24 15.29
N TYR A 4 -5.43 -8.79 16.08
CA TYR A 4 -6.84 -8.44 15.98
C TYR A 4 -7.08 -6.99 16.40
N LYS A 5 -7.71 -6.20 15.52
CA LYS A 5 -8.19 -4.85 15.83
C LYS A 5 -9.57 -4.93 16.48
N ARG A 6 -9.88 -3.98 17.37
CA ARG A 6 -11.15 -3.92 18.10
C ARG A 6 -11.87 -2.61 17.80
N GLY A 7 -13.14 -2.69 17.44
CA GLY A 7 -14.09 -1.58 17.49
C GLY A 7 -14.91 -1.64 18.78
N SER A 8 -15.96 -0.82 18.88
CA SER A 8 -16.85 -0.79 20.05
C SER A 8 -17.51 -2.13 20.33
N ASP A 9 -18.02 -2.80 19.30
CA ASP A 9 -18.70 -4.11 19.41
C ASP A 9 -18.21 -5.11 18.34
N THR A 10 -17.00 -4.91 17.82
CA THR A 10 -16.45 -5.73 16.74
C THR A 10 -14.98 -6.09 16.98
N ILE A 11 -14.59 -7.29 16.56
CA ILE A 11 -13.20 -7.74 16.51
C ILE A 11 -12.93 -8.16 15.07
N TYR A 12 -11.88 -7.63 14.45
CA TYR A 12 -11.62 -7.86 13.04
C TYR A 12 -10.12 -7.96 12.74
N ASP A 13 -9.81 -8.70 11.68
CA ASP A 13 -8.50 -8.73 11.01
C ASP A 13 -8.78 -8.65 9.50
N CYS A 14 -8.70 -7.44 8.96
CA CYS A 14 -8.99 -7.15 7.56
C CYS A 14 -7.68 -6.84 6.83
N THR A 15 -7.01 -7.91 6.39
CA THR A 15 -5.77 -7.82 5.62
C THR A 15 -6.05 -8.07 4.13
N TYR A 16 -5.53 -7.19 3.26
CA TYR A 16 -5.74 -7.28 1.81
C TYR A 16 -4.42 -7.35 1.05
N HIS A 17 -4.41 -8.09 -0.06
CA HIS A 17 -3.34 -8.03 -1.05
C HIS A 17 -3.81 -7.21 -2.25
N LEU A 18 -3.29 -5.99 -2.39
CA LEU A 18 -3.68 -5.05 -3.44
C LEU A 18 -2.52 -4.86 -4.42
N VAL A 19 -2.83 -4.96 -5.72
CA VAL A 19 -1.88 -4.79 -6.83
C VAL A 19 -2.53 -3.93 -7.90
N TRP A 20 -1.77 -2.99 -8.46
CA TRP A 20 -2.16 -2.21 -9.65
C TRP A 20 -1.04 -2.26 -10.69
N ILE A 21 -1.28 -1.72 -11.88
CA ILE A 21 -0.27 -1.62 -12.93
C ILE A 21 -0.25 -0.20 -13.49
N THR A 22 0.86 0.18 -14.11
CA THR A 22 0.93 1.41 -14.91
C THR A 22 0.07 1.28 -16.17
N LYS A 23 -0.43 2.40 -16.68
CA LYS A 23 -1.17 2.42 -17.94
C LYS A 23 -0.29 1.85 -19.07
N TYR A 24 -0.82 0.90 -19.83
CA TYR A 24 -0.10 0.14 -20.86
C TYR A 24 1.13 -0.64 -20.38
N ARG A 25 1.28 -0.86 -19.06
CA ARG A 25 2.40 -1.57 -18.46
C ARG A 25 3.77 -0.93 -18.75
N TYR A 26 3.79 0.39 -18.94
CA TYR A 26 5.04 1.12 -19.12
C TYR A 26 5.89 1.08 -17.86
N LYS A 27 7.20 0.87 -18.03
CA LYS A 27 8.17 0.75 -16.94
C LYS A 27 8.60 2.13 -16.39
N VAL A 28 7.63 2.93 -15.95
CA VAL A 28 7.83 4.33 -15.55
C VAL A 28 8.17 4.51 -14.06
N LEU A 29 7.90 3.51 -13.21
CA LEU A 29 8.14 3.57 -11.77
C LEU A 29 9.60 3.23 -11.44
N VAL A 30 10.53 3.98 -12.03
CA VAL A 30 11.98 3.81 -11.86
C VAL A 30 12.61 5.10 -11.34
N GLY A 31 13.76 4.99 -10.67
CA GLY A 31 14.47 6.14 -10.10
C GLY A 31 13.59 6.98 -9.19
N ASP A 32 13.66 8.30 -9.36
CA ASP A 32 12.95 9.27 -8.52
C ASP A 32 11.42 9.16 -8.62
N ILE A 33 10.89 8.72 -9.77
CA ILE A 33 9.45 8.51 -9.95
C ILE A 33 8.97 7.39 -9.03
N GLY A 34 9.70 6.26 -9.01
CA GLY A 34 9.39 5.12 -8.13
C GLY A 34 9.52 5.47 -6.64
N ASN A 35 10.55 6.26 -6.29
CA ASN A 35 10.74 6.73 -4.91
C ASN A 35 9.59 7.65 -4.47
N ARG A 36 9.25 8.66 -5.29
CA ARG A 36 8.18 9.59 -4.95
C ARG A 36 6.82 8.91 -4.86
N ALA A 37 6.55 7.93 -5.73
CA ALA A 37 5.33 7.13 -5.66
C ALA A 37 5.23 6.36 -4.33
N ARG A 38 6.33 5.77 -3.85
CA ARG A 38 6.38 5.09 -2.55
C ARG A 38 6.04 6.06 -1.42
N ASP A 39 6.65 7.24 -1.42
CA ASP A 39 6.43 8.23 -0.36
C ASP A 39 4.97 8.68 -0.32
N LEU A 40 4.37 8.96 -1.50
CA LEU A 40 2.96 9.31 -1.62
C LEU A 40 2.04 8.20 -1.10
N ILE A 41 2.30 6.95 -1.46
CA ILE A 41 1.48 5.82 -0.99
C ILE A 41 1.55 5.70 0.53
N GLN A 42 2.74 5.85 1.12
CA GLN A 42 2.91 5.78 2.57
C GLN A 42 2.19 6.94 3.28
N GLU A 43 2.30 8.15 2.74
CA GLU A 43 1.61 9.34 3.24
C GLU A 43 0.09 9.16 3.19
N ILE A 44 -0.45 8.78 2.03
CA ILE A 44 -1.89 8.54 1.85
C ILE A 44 -2.39 7.43 2.78
N CYS A 45 -1.68 6.31 2.89
CA CYS A 45 -2.07 5.24 3.80
C CYS A 45 -2.08 5.69 5.26
N ARG A 46 -1.06 6.44 5.70
CA ARG A 46 -0.99 6.98 7.06
C ARG A 46 -2.16 7.91 7.35
N ASP A 47 -2.46 8.82 6.42
CA ASP A 47 -3.54 9.81 6.59
C ASP A 47 -4.93 9.14 6.61
N ASN A 48 -5.08 7.99 5.96
CA ASN A 48 -6.30 7.18 5.97
C ASN A 48 -6.32 6.13 7.10
N GLY A 49 -5.32 6.09 7.99
CA GLY A 49 -5.22 5.09 9.05
C GLY A 49 -5.02 3.64 8.55
N VAL A 50 -4.54 3.48 7.33
CA VAL A 50 -4.24 2.18 6.70
C VAL A 50 -2.82 1.74 7.06
N GLU A 51 -2.70 0.54 7.59
CA GLU A 51 -1.42 -0.06 7.96
C GLU A 51 -0.82 -0.86 6.80
N ILE A 52 0.38 -0.47 6.36
CA ILE A 52 1.12 -1.22 5.32
C ILE A 52 1.95 -2.32 6.00
N ILE A 53 1.53 -3.57 5.84
CA ILE A 53 2.26 -4.73 6.37
C ILE A 53 3.50 -5.02 5.51
N ARG A 54 3.33 -5.05 4.18
CA ARG A 54 4.39 -5.21 3.18
C ARG A 54 3.98 -4.51 1.90
N GLY A 55 4.95 -3.95 1.18
CA GLY A 55 4.73 -3.34 -0.12
C GLY A 55 6.02 -3.25 -0.93
N LYS A 56 5.88 -3.30 -2.26
CA LYS A 56 6.99 -3.08 -3.20
C LYS A 56 6.45 -2.32 -4.40
N ILE A 57 7.29 -1.44 -4.94
CA ILE A 57 7.07 -0.81 -6.24
C ILE A 57 8.08 -1.41 -7.20
N LEU A 58 7.58 -1.94 -8.30
CA LEU A 58 8.31 -2.44 -9.44
C LEU A 58 8.07 -1.50 -10.63
N ALA A 59 8.90 -1.61 -11.66
CA ALA A 59 8.94 -0.60 -12.72
C ALA A 59 7.58 -0.37 -13.42
N ASP A 60 6.73 -1.39 -13.48
CA ASP A 60 5.41 -1.39 -14.13
C ASP A 60 4.22 -1.66 -13.19
N HIS A 61 4.45 -1.84 -11.88
CA HIS A 61 3.41 -2.09 -10.86
C HIS A 61 3.85 -1.70 -9.46
#